data_AF-A0A0B1SDK1-F1
#
_entry.id   AF-A0A0B1SDK1-F1
#
_cell.length_a   1.000
_cell.length_b   1.000
_cell.length_c   1.000
_cell.angle_alpha   90.00
_cell.angle_beta   90.00
_cell.angle_gamma   90.00
#
_symmetry.space_group_name_H-M   'P 1'
#
loop_
_entity.id
_entity.type
_entity.pdbx_description
1 polymer ?
#
loop_
_entity_poly.entity_id
_entity_poly.type
_entity_poly.pdbx_seq_one_letter_code
_entity_poly.pdbx_strand_id
1 'polypeptide(L)'
;MLVLQLAERGLRLGLVVDLTDTDRYYDKDEIEGLCIQYQKINCPGRGKFVGALNKNVTAFERARGYPIEKGSYVQALHKAAIDSRNKRLLKAFKQ
;
A
#
# COMPACT_ATOMS: atom_id res chain seq x y z
N MET A 1 10.16 -12.49 2.18
CA MET A 1 9.80 -11.34 1.32
C MET A 1 8.30 -11.09 1.43
N LEU A 2 7.83 -9.84 1.57
CA LEU A 2 6.42 -9.50 1.83
C LEU A 2 5.44 -10.15 0.83
N VAL A 3 5.82 -10.20 -0.45
CA VAL A 3 5.00 -10.78 -1.52
C VAL A 3 4.72 -12.27 -1.29
N LEU A 4 5.72 -13.04 -0.86
CA LEU A 4 5.56 -14.47 -0.55
C LEU A 4 4.59 -14.67 0.62
N GLN A 5 4.69 -13.84 1.66
CA GLN A 5 3.80 -13.91 2.82
C GLN A 5 2.34 -13.55 2.47
N LEU A 6 2.12 -12.71 1.47
CA LEU A 6 0.78 -12.42 0.95
C LEU A 6 0.24 -13.62 0.17
N ALA A 7 1.07 -14.24 -0.68
CA ALA A 7 0.70 -15.42 -1.46
C ALA A 7 0.32 -16.62 -0.55
N GLU A 8 1.09 -16.87 0.52
CA GLU A 8 0.79 -17.88 1.54
C GLU A 8 -0.59 -17.68 2.21
N ARG A 9 -1.09 -16.44 2.19
CA ARG A 9 -2.40 -16.06 2.75
C ARG A 9 -3.50 -16.02 1.69
N GLY A 10 -3.23 -16.47 0.47
CA GLY A 10 -4.15 -16.40 -0.66
C GLY A 10 -4.40 -14.97 -1.16
N LEU A 11 -3.52 -14.02 -0.83
CA LEU A 11 -3.63 -12.62 -1.23
C LEU A 11 -2.67 -12.32 -2.38
N ARG A 12 -3.16 -11.59 -3.38
CA ARG A 12 -2.33 -11.09 -4.49
C ARG A 12 -2.06 -9.60 -4.31
N LEU A 13 -0.79 -9.21 -4.44
CA LEU A 13 -0.42 -7.79 -4.49
C LEU A 13 -0.64 -7.29 -5.92
N GLY A 14 -1.48 -6.27 -6.09
CA GLY A 14 -1.80 -5.72 -7.42
C GLY A 14 -0.98 -4.48 -7.80
N LEU A 15 -0.57 -3.68 -6.82
CA LEU A 15 0.12 -2.41 -7.02
C LEU A 15 1.09 -2.13 -5.86
N VAL A 16 2.29 -1.66 -6.19
CA VAL A 16 3.25 -1.04 -5.28
C VAL A 16 3.28 0.45 -5.58
N VAL A 17 3.10 1.26 -4.54
CA VAL A 17 3.29 2.71 -4.60
C VAL A 17 4.55 3.05 -3.83
N ASP A 18 5.59 3.46 -4.54
CA ASP A 18 6.87 3.85 -3.94
C ASP A 18 6.90 5.36 -3.67
N LEU A 19 7.10 5.73 -2.41
CA LEU A 19 7.16 7.11 -1.94
C LEU A 19 8.59 7.57 -1.60
N THR A 20 9.59 6.73 -1.88
CA THR A 20 10.99 7.04 -1.60
C THR A 20 11.56 7.97 -2.68
N ASP A 21 12.43 8.89 -2.26
CA ASP A 21 13.14 9.81 -3.15
C ASP A 21 14.47 9.18 -3.63
N THR A 22 14.45 7.90 -3.98
CA THR A 22 15.61 7.15 -4.47
C THR A 22 15.23 5.82 -5.11
N ASP A 23 16.01 5.34 -6.08
CA ASP A 23 15.82 4.03 -6.72
C ASP A 23 16.82 2.97 -6.21
N ARG A 24 17.55 3.27 -5.12
CA ARG A 24 18.66 2.44 -4.65
C ARG A 24 18.26 1.17 -3.89
N TYR A 25 17.00 1.02 -3.51
CA TYR A 25 16.58 -0.02 -2.57
C TYR A 25 16.10 -1.30 -3.25
N TYR A 26 15.47 -1.19 -4.42
CA TYR A 26 14.85 -2.32 -5.12
C TYR A 26 14.89 -2.06 -6.62
N ASP A 27 15.05 -3.12 -7.41
CA ASP A 27 14.83 -3.05 -8.85
C ASP A 27 13.32 -3.09 -9.13
N LYS A 28 12.81 -2.11 -9.88
CA LYS A 28 11.40 -2.06 -10.26
C LYS A 28 11.04 -3.21 -11.21
N ASP A 29 11.98 -3.66 -12.03
CA ASP A 29 11.74 -4.67 -13.07
C ASP A 29 11.50 -6.04 -12.41
N GLU A 30 12.11 -6.29 -11.24
CA GLU A 30 11.81 -7.46 -10.40
C GLU A 30 10.38 -7.44 -9.86
N ILE A 31 9.83 -6.26 -9.55
CA ILE A 31 8.45 -6.11 -9.08
C ILE A 31 7.47 -6.31 -10.24
N GLU A 32 7.72 -5.64 -11.38
CA GLU A 32 6.86 -5.73 -12.56
C GLU A 32 6.87 -7.15 -13.16
N GLY A 33 8.00 -7.85 -13.09
CA GLY A 33 8.15 -9.26 -13.48
C GLY A 33 7.26 -10.23 -12.68
N LEU A 34 6.76 -9.82 -11.50
CA LEU A 34 5.80 -10.57 -10.70
C LEU A 34 4.34 -10.27 -11.05
N CYS A 35 4.09 -9.57 -12.16
CA CYS A 35 2.77 -9.05 -12.56
C CYS A 35 2.16 -8.09 -11.53
N ILE A 36 3.02 -7.33 -10.84
CA ILE A 36 2.63 -6.31 -9.86
C ILE A 36 2.85 -4.95 -10.50
N GLN A 37 1.83 -4.10 -10.54
CA GLN A 37 2.00 -2.74 -11.03
C GLN A 37 2.93 -1.97 -10.09
N TYR A 38 3.81 -1.14 -10.63
CA TYR A 38 4.69 -0.29 -9.84
C TYR A 38 4.50 1.19 -10.21
N GLN A 39 4.33 2.04 -9.21
CA GLN A 39 4.17 3.48 -9.40
C GLN A 39 5.02 4.24 -8.38
N LYS A 40 6.07 4.92 -8.86
CA LYS A 40 6.83 5.86 -8.03
C LYS A 40 6.10 7.20 -7.93
N ILE A 41 6.03 7.75 -6.73
CA ILE A 41 5.50 9.07 -6.43
C ILE A 41 6.61 9.89 -5.78
N ASN A 42 7.07 10.89 -6.51
CA ASN A 42 7.96 11.90 -5.93
C ASN A 42 7.17 12.80 -4.99
N CYS A 43 7.36 12.59 -3.69
CA CYS A 43 6.88 13.46 -2.64
C CYS A 43 7.95 14.53 -2.36
N PRO A 44 7.80 15.78 -2.83
CA PRO A 44 8.76 16.82 -2.51
C PRO A 44 8.86 16.98 -0.98
N GLY A 45 10.08 16.88 -0.46
CA GLY A 45 10.35 17.05 0.96
C GLY A 45 9.98 18.45 1.48
N ARG A 46 10.13 18.64 2.80
CA ARG A 46 9.85 19.92 3.50
C ARG A 46 8.37 20.34 3.56
N GLY A 47 7.45 19.38 3.57
CA GLY A 47 6.03 19.62 3.87
C GLY A 47 5.22 20.30 2.75
N LYS A 48 5.78 20.46 1.54
CA LYS A 48 5.07 21.07 0.40
C LYS A 48 4.25 20.03 -0.37
N PHE A 49 3.16 19.56 0.22
CA PHE A 49 2.18 18.67 -0.43
C PHE A 49 1.19 19.47 -1.29
N VAL A 50 1.62 20.13 -2.36
CA VAL A 50 0.69 20.92 -3.19
C VAL A 50 1.02 20.74 -4.66
N GLY A 51 0.37 19.76 -5.31
CA GLY A 51 0.35 19.64 -6.78
C GLY A 51 0.45 18.20 -7.31
N ALA A 52 1.36 17.38 -6.78
CA ALA A 52 1.58 16.03 -7.29
C ALA A 52 0.44 15.03 -6.93
N LEU A 53 -0.35 15.31 -5.90
CA LEU A 53 -1.35 14.37 -5.36
C LEU A 53 -2.47 14.01 -6.37
N ASN A 54 -2.87 14.95 -7.24
CA ASN A 54 -4.05 14.79 -8.09
C ASN A 54 -3.87 13.72 -9.18
N LYS A 55 -2.68 13.58 -9.77
CA LYS A 55 -2.41 12.52 -10.75
C LYS A 55 -2.35 11.13 -10.09
N ASN A 56 -2.04 11.10 -8.81
CA ASN A 56 -1.73 9.87 -8.06
C ASN A 56 -2.97 9.24 -7.43
N VAL A 57 -3.92 10.07 -6.98
CA VAL A 57 -5.25 9.61 -6.59
C VAL A 57 -5.88 8.85 -7.76
N THR A 58 -5.79 9.37 -8.99
CA THR A 58 -6.32 8.69 -10.17
C THR A 58 -5.67 7.32 -10.43
N ALA A 59 -4.36 7.17 -10.27
CA ALA A 59 -3.69 5.87 -10.44
C ALA A 59 -4.16 4.85 -9.38
N PHE A 60 -4.30 5.31 -8.14
CA PHE A 60 -4.78 4.49 -7.04
C PHE A 60 -6.25 4.08 -7.21
N GLU A 61 -7.10 5.00 -7.63
CA GLU A 61 -8.52 4.77 -7.92
C GLU A 61 -8.72 3.84 -9.11
N ARG A 62 -7.89 3.96 -10.16
CA ARG A 62 -7.88 3.02 -11.30
C ARG A 62 -7.50 1.61 -10.85
N ALA A 63 -6.44 1.45 -10.06
CA ALA A 63 -6.02 0.15 -9.56
C ALA A 63 -7.07 -0.49 -8.62
N ARG A 64 -7.83 0.33 -7.88
CA ARG A 64 -8.93 -0.13 -7.02
C ARG A 64 -10.24 -0.39 -7.77
N GLY A 65 -10.46 0.27 -8.90
CA GLY A 65 -11.71 0.24 -9.65
C GLY A 65 -12.82 1.13 -9.06
N TYR A 66 -12.52 1.98 -8.07
CA TYR A 66 -13.47 2.93 -7.47
C TYR A 66 -12.75 4.08 -6.75
N PRO A 67 -13.41 5.26 -6.62
CA PRO A 67 -12.81 6.44 -5.99
C PRO A 67 -12.51 6.23 -4.49
N ILE A 68 -11.48 6.90 -3.98
CA ILE A 68 -11.22 6.93 -2.54
C ILE A 68 -12.11 8.00 -1.91
N GLU A 69 -13.04 7.55 -1.09
CA GLU A 69 -13.75 8.43 -0.17
C GLU A 69 -12.98 8.53 1.15
N LYS A 70 -12.74 9.78 1.61
CA LYS A 70 -12.01 10.05 2.86
C LYS A 70 -12.62 9.30 4.05
N GLY A 71 -13.95 9.24 4.13
CA GLY A 71 -14.67 8.52 5.18
C GLY A 71 -14.35 7.03 5.18
N SER A 72 -14.44 6.38 4.03
CA SER A 72 -14.12 4.97 3.86
C SER A 72 -12.65 4.66 4.15
N TYR A 73 -11.73 5.54 3.78
CA TYR A 73 -10.31 5.39 4.10
C TYR A 73 -10.06 5.41 5.61
N VAL A 74 -10.63 6.39 6.32
CA VAL A 74 -10.51 6.51 7.78
C VAL A 74 -11.09 5.27 8.46
N GLN A 75 -12.27 4.82 8.05
CA GLN A 75 -12.89 3.61 8.60
C GLN A 75 -12.04 2.36 8.35
N ALA A 76 -11.46 2.21 7.15
CA ALA A 76 -10.59 1.09 6.82
C ALA A 76 -9.32 1.07 7.69
N LEU A 77 -8.71 2.23 7.96
CA LEU A 77 -7.57 2.35 8.86
C LEU A 77 -7.93 1.95 10.29
N HIS A 78 -9.06 2.46 10.81
CA HIS A 78 -9.54 2.09 12.15
C HIS A 78 -9.79 0.59 12.26
N LYS A 79 -10.46 -0.01 11.26
CA LYS A 79 -10.73 -1.44 11.21
C LYS A 79 -9.43 -2.26 11.19
N ALA A 80 -8.47 -1.90 10.33
CA ALA A 80 -7.19 -2.59 10.22
C ALA A 80 -6.37 -2.54 11.53
N ALA A 81 -6.43 -1.42 12.25
CA ALA A 81 -5.79 -1.27 13.55
C ALA A 81 -6.45 -2.17 14.61
N ILE A 82 -7.80 -2.21 14.65
CA ILE A 82 -8.56 -3.09 15.54
C ILE A 82 -8.26 -4.56 15.25
N ASP A 83 -8.30 -4.96 13.99
CA ASP A 83 -8.05 -6.35 13.57
C ASP A 83 -6.63 -6.80 13.94
N SER A 84 -5.64 -5.91 13.76
CA SER A 84 -4.25 -6.18 14.14
C SER A 84 -4.09 -6.37 15.66
N ARG A 85 -4.80 -5.57 16.46
CA ARG A 85 -4.84 -5.71 17.92
C ARG A 85 -5.49 -7.02 18.34
N ASN A 86 -6.64 -7.34 17.77
CA ASN A 86 -7.38 -8.57 18.08
C ASN A 86 -6.57 -9.82 17.72
N LYS A 87 -5.86 -9.80 16.58
CA LYS A 87 -4.96 -10.89 16.17
C LYS A 87 -3.79 -11.09 17.13
N ARG A 88 -3.24 -10.00 17.70
CA ARG A 88 -2.23 -10.07 18.76
C ARG A 88 -2.78 -10.70 20.04
N LEU A 89 -3.98 -10.29 20.47
CA LEU A 89 -4.64 -10.85 21.65
C LEU A 89 -4.92 -12.35 21.47
N LEU A 90 -5.49 -12.76 20.34
CA LEU A 90 -5.76 -14.18 20.05
C LEU A 90 -4.49 -15.05 20.04
N LYS A 91 -3.34 -14.50 19.63
CA LYS A 91 -2.04 -15.19 19.72
C LYS A 91 -1.52 -15.29 21.16
N ALA A 92 -1.83 -14.32 22.01
CA ALA A 92 -1.45 -14.35 23.43
C ALA A 92 -2.28 -15.36 24.24
N PHE A 93 -3.56 -15.54 23.89
CA PHE A 93 -4.46 -16.51 24.54
C PHE A 93 -4.30 -17.96 24.05
N LYS A 94 -3.59 -18.20 22.95
CA LYS A 94 -3.34 -19.54 22.38
C LYS A 94 -1.94 -20.11 22.71
N GLN A 95 -1.21 -19.45 23.60
CA GLN A 95 0.02 -19.94 24.22
C GLN A 95 -0.30 -20.45 25.62
#